data_AF-A0A656HL03-F1
#
_entry.id   AF-A0A656HL03-F1
#
_cell.length_a   1.000
_cell.length_b   1.000
_cell.length_c   1.000
_cell.angle_alpha   90.00
_cell.angle_beta   90.00
_cell.angle_gamma   90.00
#
_symmetry.space_group_name_H-M   'P 1'
#
loop_
_entity.id
_entity.type
_entity.pdbx_description
1 polymer ?
#
loop_
_entity_poly.entity_id
_entity_poly.type
_entity_poly.pdbx_seq_one_letter_code
_entity_poly.pdbx_strand_id
1 'polypeptide(L)'
;MNTRPNPSRLARVAVIGLSVSLLVAGLAHAGNNAVSNAPRYDLTTELEQLGQHLEASAERAMNYSNARWTDMTSDSPLKIDLIEARFHLQNVVIDQDTGHEAVGADNQLGEVQKALDKAMTEADEYWTDPLYKQQISAMQAKIGHLLQTPAEIPGAITDGQLAKVQQELQMIINSL
;
A
#
# COMPACT_ATOMS: atom_id res chain seq x y z
N MET A 1 28.91 16.82 -5.33
CA MET A 1 28.34 15.48 -5.12
C MET A 1 27.32 15.25 -6.24
N ASN A 2 27.56 14.25 -7.08
CA ASN A 2 26.85 14.03 -8.33
C ASN A 2 26.03 12.74 -8.18
N THR A 3 24.72 12.83 -7.94
CA THR A 3 23.83 11.68 -7.82
C THR A 3 23.29 11.33 -9.19
N ARG A 4 23.81 10.24 -9.78
CA ARG A 4 23.22 9.64 -10.99
C ARG A 4 21.88 8.98 -10.62
N PRO A 5 20.82 9.16 -11.43
CA PRO A 5 19.55 8.47 -11.21
C PRO A 5 19.67 6.96 -11.48
N ASN A 6 18.97 6.17 -10.67
CA ASN A 6 18.94 4.71 -10.71
C ASN A 6 18.16 4.21 -11.94
N PRO A 7 18.80 3.51 -12.90
CA PRO A 7 18.20 3.16 -14.19
C PRO A 7 17.09 2.09 -14.13
N SER A 8 16.85 1.45 -12.98
CA SER A 8 15.85 0.38 -12.86
C SER A 8 14.40 0.87 -12.81
N ARG A 9 14.15 2.14 -12.44
CA ARG A 9 12.80 2.74 -12.39
C ARG A 9 12.29 3.19 -13.77
N LEU A 10 13.18 3.56 -14.69
CA LEU A 10 12.79 4.03 -16.03
C LEU A 10 12.44 2.89 -16.99
N ALA A 11 13.03 1.71 -16.80
CA ALA A 11 12.80 0.57 -17.69
C ALA A 11 11.41 -0.08 -17.51
N ARG A 12 10.81 -0.01 -16.30
CA ARG A 12 9.48 -0.59 -16.05
C ARG A 12 8.33 0.30 -16.53
N VAL A 13 8.51 1.63 -16.49
CA VAL A 13 7.55 2.61 -17.05
C VAL A 13 7.49 2.55 -18.57
N ALA A 14 8.62 2.25 -19.23
CA ALA A 14 8.72 2.26 -20.70
C ALA A 14 7.99 1.08 -21.38
N VAL A 15 7.90 -0.09 -20.76
CA VAL A 15 7.36 -1.31 -21.42
C VAL A 15 5.83 -1.34 -21.42
N ILE A 16 5.17 -0.70 -20.45
CA ILE A 16 3.69 -0.65 -20.38
C ILE A 16 3.15 0.64 -21.00
N GLY A 17 3.87 1.76 -20.88
CA GLY A 17 3.52 3.02 -21.55
C GLY A 17 3.53 2.94 -23.08
N LEU A 18 4.37 2.07 -23.67
CA LEU A 18 4.37 1.84 -25.12
C LEU A 18 3.08 1.16 -25.61
N SER A 19 2.48 0.29 -24.81
CA SER A 19 1.28 -0.48 -25.17
C SER A 19 0.02 0.39 -25.16
N VAL A 20 -0.07 1.34 -24.21
CA VAL A 20 -1.19 2.29 -24.13
C VAL A 20 -1.06 3.38 -25.20
N SER A 21 0.15 3.85 -25.50
CA SER A 21 0.40 4.86 -26.54
C SER A 21 0.03 4.39 -27.95
N LEU A 22 0.23 3.10 -28.27
CA LEU A 22 -0.15 2.54 -29.56
C LEU A 22 -1.68 2.44 -29.76
N LEU A 23 -2.44 2.29 -28.67
CA LEU A 23 -3.90 2.24 -28.74
C LEU A 23 -4.50 3.65 -28.98
N VAL A 24 -3.87 4.68 -28.38
CA VAL A 24 -4.30 6.10 -28.49
C VAL A 24 -4.01 6.68 -29.88
N ALA A 25 -2.91 6.30 -30.53
CA ALA A 25 -2.58 6.79 -31.88
C ALA A 25 -3.52 6.24 -32.98
N GLY A 26 -4.14 5.08 -32.76
CA GLY A 26 -5.07 4.47 -33.71
C GLY A 26 -6.45 5.12 -33.76
N LEU A 27 -6.87 5.81 -32.68
CA LEU A 27 -8.23 6.36 -32.57
C LEU A 27 -8.34 7.84 -32.96
N ALA A 28 -7.22 8.56 -33.05
CA ALA A 28 -7.19 9.99 -33.37
C ALA A 28 -7.38 10.32 -34.87
N HIS A 29 -7.59 9.32 -35.74
CA HIS A 29 -7.77 9.53 -37.19
C HIS A 29 -9.22 9.50 -37.68
N ALA A 30 -10.20 9.45 -36.78
CA ALA A 30 -11.61 9.42 -37.15
C ALA A 30 -12.39 10.61 -36.56
N GLY A 31 -12.75 11.56 -37.43
CA GLY A 31 -13.96 12.36 -37.23
C GLY A 31 -13.75 13.81 -36.81
N ASN A 32 -13.60 14.68 -37.82
CA ASN A 32 -13.95 16.09 -37.72
C ASN A 32 -15.49 16.24 -37.70
N ASN A 33 -15.98 17.28 -37.02
CA ASN A 33 -17.34 17.86 -37.00
C ASN A 33 -18.32 17.32 -35.94
N ALA A 34 -18.54 18.09 -34.86
CA ALA A 34 -19.82 18.73 -34.53
C ALA A 34 -19.77 19.40 -33.14
N VAL A 35 -20.42 20.57 -33.04
CA VAL A 35 -20.61 21.37 -31.83
C VAL A 35 -21.73 20.77 -30.97
N SER A 36 -21.49 20.54 -29.67
CA SER A 36 -22.52 20.55 -28.63
C SER A 36 -21.88 20.75 -27.24
N ASN A 37 -22.47 21.64 -26.44
CA ASN A 37 -22.10 21.90 -25.04
C ASN A 37 -22.52 20.74 -24.12
N ALA A 38 -22.05 19.53 -24.39
CA ALA A 38 -22.01 18.46 -23.40
C ALA A 38 -20.75 18.65 -22.55
N PRO A 39 -20.75 18.34 -21.24
CA PRO A 39 -19.48 18.19 -20.53
C PRO A 39 -18.66 17.20 -21.37
N ARG A 40 -17.49 17.65 -21.83
CA ARG A 40 -16.55 16.76 -22.50
C ARG A 40 -16.20 15.71 -21.46
N TYR A 41 -16.87 14.56 -21.53
CA TYR A 41 -16.51 13.38 -20.76
C TYR A 41 -15.06 13.12 -21.09
N ASP A 42 -14.20 13.39 -20.13
CA ASP A 42 -12.76 13.26 -20.32
C ASP A 42 -12.39 11.79 -20.17
N LEU A 43 -12.66 11.03 -21.23
CA LEU A 43 -12.41 9.59 -21.33
C LEU A 43 -10.96 9.24 -20.95
N THR A 44 -10.01 10.17 -21.14
CA THR A 44 -8.62 9.95 -20.71
C THR A 44 -8.46 9.93 -19.20
N THR A 45 -9.11 10.85 -18.47
CA THR A 45 -9.09 10.84 -17.00
C THR A 45 -9.77 9.60 -16.44
N GLU A 46 -10.91 9.18 -17.02
CA GLU A 46 -11.60 7.96 -16.57
C GLU A 46 -10.77 6.68 -16.84
N LEU A 47 -10.09 6.61 -17.99
CA LEU A 47 -9.20 5.49 -18.31
C LEU A 47 -7.95 5.47 -17.45
N GLU A 48 -7.38 6.63 -17.11
CA GLU A 48 -6.25 6.76 -16.18
C GLU A 48 -6.65 6.29 -14.77
N GLN A 49 -7.81 6.73 -14.27
CA GLN A 49 -8.35 6.29 -12.99
C GLN A 49 -8.63 4.79 -12.96
N LEU A 50 -9.22 4.24 -14.04
CA LEU A 50 -9.44 2.80 -14.17
C LEU A 50 -8.11 2.03 -14.16
N GLY A 51 -7.09 2.55 -14.84
CA GLY A 51 -5.73 1.99 -14.84
C GLY A 51 -5.13 1.94 -13.44
N GLN A 52 -5.18 3.05 -12.70
CA GLN A 52 -4.71 3.14 -11.31
C GLN A 52 -5.46 2.16 -10.39
N HIS A 53 -6.78 2.04 -10.56
CA HIS A 53 -7.59 1.11 -9.76
C HIS A 53 -7.25 -0.36 -10.04
N LEU A 54 -7.00 -0.71 -11.31
CA LEU A 54 -6.57 -2.05 -11.71
C LEU A 54 -5.18 -2.37 -11.16
N GLU A 55 -4.25 -1.41 -11.20
CA GLU A 55 -2.91 -1.55 -10.64
C GLU A 55 -2.96 -1.79 -9.12
N ALA A 56 -3.70 -0.95 -8.39
CA ALA A 56 -3.92 -1.11 -6.95
C ALA A 56 -4.56 -2.47 -6.61
N SER A 57 -5.55 -2.91 -7.38
CA SER A 57 -6.20 -4.21 -7.17
C SER A 57 -5.23 -5.38 -7.40
N ALA A 58 -4.39 -5.30 -8.43
CA ALA A 58 -3.37 -6.30 -8.71
C ALA A 58 -2.31 -6.35 -7.60
N GLU A 59 -1.87 -5.19 -7.09
CA GLU A 59 -0.93 -5.10 -5.98
C GLU A 59 -1.50 -5.71 -4.69
N ARG A 60 -2.75 -5.37 -4.33
CA ARG A 60 -3.46 -5.98 -3.20
C ARG A 60 -3.55 -7.51 -3.34
N ALA A 61 -3.85 -8.02 -4.54
CA ALA A 61 -3.93 -9.47 -4.79
C ALA A 61 -2.58 -10.17 -4.61
N MET A 62 -1.49 -9.57 -5.10
CA MET A 62 -0.13 -10.08 -4.88
C MET A 62 0.27 -10.06 -3.40
N ASN A 63 -0.03 -8.97 -2.69
CA ASN A 63 0.24 -8.86 -1.26
C ASN A 63 -0.56 -9.88 -0.44
N TYR A 64 -1.84 -10.09 -0.77
CA TYR A 64 -2.68 -11.10 -0.12
C TYR A 64 -2.14 -12.52 -0.35
N SER A 65 -1.75 -12.84 -1.60
CA SER A 65 -1.16 -14.14 -1.92
C SER A 65 0.13 -14.39 -1.14
N ASN A 66 0.99 -13.38 -0.99
CA ASN A 66 2.24 -13.49 -0.24
C ASN A 66 2.00 -13.66 1.27
N ALA A 67 1.06 -12.90 1.83
CA ALA A 67 0.66 -13.04 3.23
C ALA A 67 0.10 -14.44 3.51
N ARG A 68 -0.81 -14.93 2.67
CA ARG A 68 -1.40 -16.27 2.79
C ARG A 68 -0.41 -17.41 2.59
N TRP A 69 0.52 -17.28 1.65
CA TRP A 69 1.59 -18.25 1.52
C TRP A 69 2.43 -18.33 2.79
N THR A 70 2.70 -17.19 3.43
CA THR A 70 3.47 -17.19 4.67
C THR A 70 2.68 -17.75 5.85
N ASP A 71 1.38 -17.45 5.95
CA ASP A 71 0.47 -18.08 6.91
C ASP A 71 0.50 -19.63 6.82
N MET A 72 0.48 -20.17 5.59
CA MET A 72 0.57 -21.62 5.38
C MET A 72 1.94 -22.25 5.71
N THR A 73 3.00 -21.46 5.80
CA THR A 73 4.38 -21.96 5.93
C THR A 73 5.07 -21.51 7.22
N SER A 74 4.44 -20.64 8.00
CA SER A 74 4.97 -20.09 9.24
C SER A 74 4.56 -20.96 10.42
N ASP A 75 5.54 -21.40 11.20
CA ASP A 75 5.31 -22.20 12.41
C ASP A 75 4.99 -21.34 13.65
N SER A 76 4.91 -20.00 13.49
CA SER A 76 4.71 -19.05 14.60
C SER A 76 3.44 -18.22 14.40
N PRO A 77 2.42 -18.37 15.27
CA PRO A 77 1.23 -17.51 15.28
C PRO A 77 1.57 -16.02 15.40
N LEU A 78 2.52 -15.68 16.28
CA LEU A 78 3.04 -14.31 16.42
C LEU A 78 3.53 -13.74 15.07
N LYS A 79 4.30 -14.52 14.33
CA LYS A 79 4.84 -14.10 13.02
C LYS A 79 3.72 -13.91 12.00
N ILE A 80 2.68 -14.74 12.04
CA ILE A 80 1.51 -14.64 11.16
C ILE A 80 0.79 -13.31 11.40
N ASP A 81 0.48 -12.98 12.65
CA ASP A 81 -0.21 -11.72 12.98
C ASP A 81 0.62 -10.48 12.61
N LEU A 82 1.94 -10.52 12.79
CA LEU A 82 2.82 -9.41 12.37
C LEU A 82 2.88 -9.26 10.83
N ILE A 83 2.79 -10.38 10.09
CA ILE A 83 2.71 -10.34 8.62
C ILE A 83 1.38 -9.78 8.17
N GLU A 84 0.27 -10.13 8.83
CA GLU A 84 -1.05 -9.55 8.58
C GLU A 84 -1.05 -8.03 8.83
N ALA A 85 -0.44 -7.59 9.95
CA ALA A 85 -0.24 -6.17 10.22
C ALA A 85 0.56 -5.48 9.10
N ARG A 86 1.60 -6.12 8.57
CA ARG A 86 2.39 -5.58 7.45
C ARG A 86 1.59 -5.52 6.15
N PHE A 87 0.75 -6.53 5.88
CA PHE A 87 -0.14 -6.57 4.73
C PHE A 87 -1.11 -5.37 4.74
N HIS A 88 -1.79 -5.13 5.86
CA HIS A 88 -2.67 -3.98 5.98
C HIS A 88 -1.92 -2.64 5.84
N LEU A 89 -0.71 -2.54 6.39
CA LEU A 89 0.12 -1.35 6.26
C LEU A 89 0.58 -1.08 4.82
N GLN A 90 0.70 -2.11 3.97
CA GLN A 90 0.91 -1.94 2.53
C GLN A 90 -0.35 -1.43 1.84
N ASN A 91 -1.53 -1.91 2.23
CA ASN A 91 -2.79 -1.39 1.69
C ASN A 91 -3.02 0.08 2.06
N VAL A 92 -2.59 0.53 3.25
CA VAL A 92 -2.61 1.97 3.60
C VAL A 92 -1.84 2.80 2.57
N VAL A 93 -0.67 2.33 2.12
CA VAL A 93 0.13 3.04 1.11
C VAL A 93 -0.60 3.10 -0.22
N ILE A 94 -1.17 1.97 -0.66
CA ILE A 94 -1.95 1.90 -1.91
C ILE A 94 -3.15 2.88 -1.86
N ASP A 95 -3.86 2.93 -0.73
CA ASP A 95 -5.05 3.77 -0.54
C ASP A 95 -4.68 5.27 -0.51
N GLN A 96 -3.51 5.61 0.03
CA GLN A 96 -2.98 6.98 0.01
C GLN A 96 -2.48 7.39 -1.37
N ASP A 97 -1.74 6.52 -2.05
CA ASP A 97 -1.14 6.80 -3.37
C ASP A 97 -2.21 6.96 -4.46
N THR A 98 -3.28 6.17 -4.38
CA THR A 98 -4.40 6.27 -5.33
C THR A 98 -5.29 7.48 -5.09
N GLY A 99 -5.12 8.22 -3.98
CA GLY A 99 -5.71 9.54 -3.74
C GLY A 99 -7.24 9.61 -3.62
N HIS A 100 -7.95 8.49 -3.72
CA HIS A 100 -9.42 8.44 -3.73
C HIS A 100 -10.03 7.68 -2.53
N GLU A 101 -9.22 7.08 -1.65
CA GLU A 101 -9.69 6.20 -0.58
C GLU A 101 -9.14 6.58 0.81
N ALA A 102 -9.26 7.85 1.24
CA ALA A 102 -8.87 8.25 2.60
C ALA A 102 -9.56 7.40 3.70
N VAL A 103 -10.83 7.06 3.50
CA VAL A 103 -11.60 6.12 4.34
C VAL A 103 -11.01 4.70 4.28
N GLY A 104 -10.46 4.30 3.13
CA GLY A 104 -9.74 3.03 2.97
C GLY A 104 -8.49 2.99 3.83
N ALA A 105 -7.65 4.02 3.76
CA ALA A 105 -6.43 4.13 4.55
C ALA A 105 -6.69 4.06 6.07
N ASP A 106 -7.71 4.77 6.57
CA ASP A 106 -8.10 4.71 7.99
C ASP A 106 -8.58 3.33 8.40
N ASN A 107 -9.40 2.68 7.56
CA ASN A 107 -9.85 1.31 7.81
C ASN A 107 -8.66 0.33 7.85
N GLN A 108 -7.72 0.45 6.91
CA GLN A 108 -6.54 -0.40 6.88
C GLN A 108 -5.64 -0.16 8.10
N LEU A 109 -5.43 1.09 8.53
CA LEU A 109 -4.71 1.38 9.78
C LEU A 109 -5.41 0.75 11.01
N GLY A 110 -6.74 0.72 11.03
CA GLY A 110 -7.51 0.02 12.05
C GLY A 110 -7.28 -1.49 12.04
N GLU A 111 -7.18 -2.11 10.86
CA GLU A 111 -6.82 -3.53 10.74
C GLU A 111 -5.36 -3.81 11.13
N VAL A 112 -4.42 -2.90 10.83
CA VAL A 112 -3.04 -2.98 11.35
C VAL A 112 -3.05 -3.04 12.88
N GLN A 113 -3.80 -2.14 13.53
CA GLN A 113 -3.89 -2.12 14.99
C GLN A 113 -4.46 -3.42 15.56
N LYS A 114 -5.54 -3.95 14.97
CA LYS A 114 -6.13 -5.24 15.38
C LYS A 114 -5.15 -6.41 15.26
N ALA A 115 -4.39 -6.46 14.17
CA ALA A 115 -3.38 -7.50 13.97
C ALA A 115 -2.23 -7.38 15.00
N LEU A 116 -1.80 -6.15 15.34
CA LEU A 116 -0.82 -5.92 16.40
C LEU A 116 -1.35 -6.28 17.80
N ASP A 117 -2.63 -6.09 18.06
CA ASP A 117 -3.26 -6.49 19.33
C ASP A 117 -3.28 -8.02 19.48
N LYS A 118 -3.52 -8.76 18.38
CA LYS A 118 -3.39 -10.23 18.36
C LYS A 118 -1.93 -10.65 18.57
N ALA A 119 -1.00 -10.03 17.84
CA ALA A 119 0.44 -10.28 18.03
C ALA A 119 0.89 -10.03 19.47
N MET A 120 0.38 -8.99 20.14
CA MET A 120 0.65 -8.76 21.56
C MET A 120 0.12 -9.90 22.44
N THR A 121 -1.10 -10.37 22.16
CA THR A 121 -1.69 -11.51 22.87
C THR A 121 -0.84 -12.78 22.73
N GLU A 122 -0.42 -13.09 21.50
CA GLU A 122 0.46 -14.23 21.19
C GLU A 122 1.83 -14.09 21.87
N ALA A 123 2.41 -12.88 21.86
CA ALA A 123 3.65 -12.59 22.57
C ALA A 123 3.49 -12.74 24.09
N ASP A 124 2.32 -12.40 24.65
CA ASP A 124 2.03 -12.55 26.06
C ASP A 124 1.88 -14.01 26.49
N GLU A 125 1.24 -14.82 25.66
CA GLU A 125 0.94 -16.22 25.96
C GLU A 125 2.13 -17.16 25.72
N TYR A 126 2.87 -16.97 24.63
CA TYR A 126 3.85 -17.96 24.16
C TYR A 126 5.32 -17.50 24.23
N TRP A 127 5.59 -16.21 24.47
CA TRP A 127 6.95 -15.67 24.43
C TRP A 127 7.41 -15.11 25.78
N THR A 128 8.55 -15.62 26.26
CA THR A 128 9.16 -15.19 27.52
C THR A 128 10.11 -14.01 27.36
N ASP A 129 10.55 -13.71 26.13
CA ASP A 129 11.42 -12.57 25.86
C ASP A 129 10.62 -11.25 25.90
N PRO A 130 10.90 -10.34 26.86
CA PRO A 130 10.20 -9.07 26.96
C PRO A 130 10.48 -8.13 25.77
N LEU A 131 11.52 -8.40 24.96
CA LEU A 131 11.88 -7.58 23.81
C LEU A 131 10.75 -7.51 22.78
N TYR A 132 10.11 -8.65 22.46
CA TYR A 132 9.04 -8.67 21.46
C TYR A 132 7.82 -7.88 21.93
N LYS A 133 7.44 -8.01 23.20
CA LYS A 133 6.36 -7.21 23.80
C LYS A 133 6.66 -5.72 23.70
N GLN A 134 7.90 -5.31 24.01
CA GLN A 134 8.32 -3.93 23.88
C GLN A 134 8.26 -3.43 22.43
N GLN A 135 8.72 -4.23 21.48
CA GLN A 135 8.72 -3.89 20.05
C GLN A 135 7.30 -3.77 19.48
N ILE A 136 6.40 -4.70 19.84
CA ILE A 136 4.99 -4.67 19.41
C ILE A 136 4.28 -3.47 20.03
N SER A 137 4.50 -3.19 21.31
CA SER A 137 3.92 -2.02 21.98
C SER A 137 4.39 -0.71 21.35
N ALA A 138 5.69 -0.61 21.02
CA ALA A 138 6.23 0.54 20.30
C ALA A 138 5.61 0.69 18.90
N MET A 139 5.29 -0.42 18.23
CA MET A 139 4.61 -0.41 16.95
C MET A 139 3.15 0.07 17.08
N GLN A 140 2.40 -0.44 18.06
CA GLN A 140 1.03 0.00 18.36
C GLN A 140 0.99 1.51 18.64
N ALA A 141 1.95 2.05 19.38
CA ALA A 141 2.03 3.49 19.62
C ALA A 141 2.23 4.29 18.32
N LYS A 142 3.08 3.82 17.40
CA LYS A 142 3.31 4.45 16.09
C LYS A 142 2.06 4.42 15.22
N ILE A 143 1.38 3.27 15.14
CA ILE A 143 0.12 3.15 14.40
C ILE A 143 -0.98 4.00 15.04
N GLY A 144 -1.07 4.05 16.37
CA GLY A 144 -1.98 4.94 17.09
C GLY A 144 -1.76 6.42 16.76
N HIS A 145 -0.50 6.86 16.60
CA HIS A 145 -0.20 8.21 16.12
C HIS A 145 -0.64 8.44 14.67
N LEU A 146 -0.49 7.45 13.78
CA LEU A 146 -0.97 7.54 12.40
C LEU A 146 -2.50 7.61 12.34
N LEU A 147 -3.21 6.82 13.14
CA LEU A 147 -4.68 6.87 13.25
C LEU A 147 -5.23 8.21 13.77
N GLN A 148 -4.44 8.93 14.56
CA GLN A 148 -4.80 10.27 15.03
C GLN A 148 -4.47 11.36 14.01
N THR A 149 -3.74 11.01 12.95
CA THR A 149 -3.38 11.92 11.87
C THR A 149 -4.50 11.87 10.82
N PRO A 150 -5.21 12.98 10.55
CA PRO A 150 -6.35 12.94 9.64
C PRO A 150 -5.91 12.54 8.23
N ALA A 151 -6.37 11.37 7.73
CA ALA A 151 -6.06 10.90 6.39
C ALA A 151 -6.63 11.78 5.28
N GLU A 152 -7.65 12.59 5.60
CA GLU A 152 -8.26 13.57 4.70
C GLU A 152 -7.33 14.75 4.36
N ILE A 153 -6.26 14.97 5.13
CA ILE A 153 -5.29 16.04 4.89
C ILE A 153 -4.18 15.46 3.99
N PRO A 154 -4.07 15.88 2.71
CA PRO A 154 -3.04 15.38 1.81
C PRO A 154 -1.64 15.60 2.40
N GLY A 155 -0.86 14.52 2.50
CA GLY A 155 0.50 14.54 3.04
C GLY A 155 0.62 14.65 4.56
N ALA A 156 -0.48 14.55 5.32
CA ALA A 156 -0.43 14.51 6.78
C ALA A 156 0.28 13.25 7.29
N ILE A 157 0.04 12.12 6.63
CA ILE A 157 0.90 10.94 6.71
C ILE A 157 1.84 11.00 5.51
N THR A 158 3.15 11.07 5.78
CA THR A 158 4.15 11.11 4.73
C THR A 158 4.59 9.70 4.34
N ASP A 159 4.91 9.49 3.06
CA ASP A 159 5.47 8.22 2.56
C ASP A 159 6.68 7.77 3.38
N GLY A 160 7.50 8.73 3.85
CA GLY A 160 8.65 8.47 4.70
C GLY A 160 8.30 7.92 6.08
N GLN A 161 7.17 8.34 6.67
CA GLN A 161 6.67 7.80 7.94
C GLN A 161 6.17 6.36 7.74
N LEU A 162 5.34 6.10 6.74
CA LEU A 162 4.82 4.75 6.47
C LEU A 162 5.95 3.77 6.10
N ALA A 163 6.88 4.18 5.23
CA ALA A 163 8.02 3.36 4.85
C ALA A 163 8.89 2.98 6.06
N LYS A 164 9.08 3.90 7.00
CA LYS A 164 9.82 3.63 8.24
C LYS A 164 9.10 2.62 9.13
N VAL A 165 7.78 2.76 9.31
CA VAL A 165 6.97 1.83 10.10
C VAL A 165 6.97 0.44 9.46
N GLN A 166 6.81 0.35 8.14
CA GLN A 166 6.90 -0.91 7.39
C GLN A 166 8.28 -1.58 7.56
N GLN A 167 9.37 -0.80 7.46
CA GLN A 167 10.72 -1.31 7.63
C GLN A 167 10.95 -1.85 9.05
N GLU A 168 10.50 -1.13 10.07
CA GLU A 168 10.61 -1.57 11.46
C GLU A 168 9.82 -2.84 11.72
N LEU A 169 8.57 -2.92 11.23
CA LEU A 169 7.75 -4.12 11.34
C LEU A 169 8.41 -5.32 10.64
N GLN A 170 9.01 -5.09 9.47
CA GLN A 170 9.78 -6.12 8.76
C GLN A 170 10.98 -6.63 9.57
N MET A 171 11.68 -5.74 10.29
CA MET A 171 12.80 -6.13 11.15
C MET A 171 12.33 -7.03 12.31
N ILE A 172 11.19 -6.72 12.93
CA ILE A 172 10.58 -7.54 13.99
C ILE A 172 10.25 -8.95 13.43
N ILE A 173 9.57 -9.01 12.29
CA ILE A 173 9.20 -10.27 11.62
C ILE A 173 10.44 -11.13 11.30
N ASN A 174 11.54 -10.51 10.89
CA ASN A 174 12.77 -11.21 10.53
C ASN A 174 13.58 -11.68 11.74
N SER A 175 13.32 -11.13 12.93
CA SER A 175 13.96 -11.58 14.17
C SER A 175 13.29 -12.79 14.82
N LEU A 176 12.07 -13.13 14.37
CA LEU A 176 11.30 -14.33 14.77
C LEU A 176 11.62 -15.53 13.88
#